data_AF-A0A174PJ26-F1
#
_entry.id   AF-A0A174PJ26-F1
#
_cell.length_a   1.000
_cell.length_b   1.000
_cell.length_c   1.000
_cell.angle_alpha   90.00
_cell.angle_beta   90.00
_cell.angle_gamma   90.00
#
_symmetry.space_group_name_H-M   'P 1'
#
loop_
_entity.id
_entity.type
_entity.pdbx_description
1 polymer ?
#
loop_
_entity_poly.entity_id
_entity_poly.type
_entity_poly.pdbx_seq_one_letter_code
_entity_poly.pdbx_strand_id
1 'polypeptide(L)'
;MAAEGARRLFLDGYYKALAFGSGPCKLCPSCAPEGCRFPGKAVPAMEACGIDVFATARAHGLEVHTLRVLGEERNHFGLILVE
;
A
#
# COMPACT_ATOMS: atom_id res chain seq x y z
N MET A 1 -5.70 5.56 -3.36
CA MET A 1 -5.30 6.48 -2.27
C MET A 1 -3.79 6.69 -2.26
N ALA A 2 -2.95 5.69 -1.94
CA ALA A 2 -1.48 5.87 -1.95
C ALA A 2 -0.91 6.22 -3.34
N ALA A 3 -1.30 5.49 -4.40
CA ALA A 3 -0.83 5.75 -5.76
C ALA A 3 -1.18 7.17 -6.26
N GLU A 4 -2.41 7.63 -6.01
CA GLU A 4 -2.82 9.00 -6.37
C GLU A 4 -2.09 10.05 -5.53
N GLY A 5 -1.87 9.78 -4.24
CA GLY A 5 -1.08 10.65 -3.37
C GLY A 5 0.36 10.80 -3.86
N ALA A 6 1.02 9.69 -4.24
CA ALA A 6 2.37 9.72 -4.77
C ALA A 6 2.44 10.48 -6.11
N ARG A 7 1.44 10.29 -6.98
CA ARG A 7 1.33 11.07 -8.22
C ARG A 7 1.22 12.57 -7.95
N ARG A 8 0.40 12.98 -6.98
CA ARG A 8 0.26 14.40 -6.59
C ARG A 8 1.57 14.97 -6.04
N LEU A 9 2.21 14.25 -5.11
CA LEU A 9 3.51 14.67 -4.56
C LEU A 9 4.57 14.81 -5.66
N PHE A 10 4.65 13.87 -6.60
CA PHE A 10 5.56 13.99 -7.73
C PHE A 10 5.29 15.24 -8.58
N LEU A 11 4.01 15.55 -8.84
CA LEU A 11 3.62 16.76 -9.58
C LEU A 11 3.87 18.05 -8.78
N ASP A 12 3.89 17.98 -7.45
CA ASP A 12 4.20 19.09 -6.55
C ASP A 12 5.73 19.34 -6.39
N GLY A 13 6.57 18.61 -7.13
CA GLY A 13 8.01 18.87 -7.24
C GLY A 13 8.91 17.95 -6.42
N TYR A 14 8.36 16.95 -5.73
CA TYR A 14 9.16 15.90 -5.11
C TYR A 14 9.79 15.03 -6.20
N TYR A 15 11.13 14.95 -6.23
CA TYR A 15 11.87 14.26 -7.29
C TYR A 15 11.51 12.77 -7.38
N LYS A 16 11.24 12.14 -6.23
CA LYS A 16 10.77 10.76 -6.14
C LYS A 16 9.56 10.66 -5.22
N ALA A 17 8.55 9.92 -5.66
CA ALA A 17 7.39 9.56 -4.85
C ALA A 17 6.99 8.11 -5.16
N LEU A 18 7.17 7.20 -4.21
CA LEU A 18 6.88 5.78 -4.35
C LEU A 18 5.76 5.36 -3.40
N ALA A 19 4.66 4.84 -3.96
CA ALA A 19 3.50 4.38 -3.20
C ALA A 19 3.52 2.89 -2.92
N PHE A 20 3.15 2.53 -1.69
CA PHE A 20 2.81 1.18 -1.25
C PHE A 20 1.36 1.17 -0.76
N GLY A 21 0.59 0.19 -1.25
CA GLY A 21 -0.79 -0.06 -0.83
C GLY A 21 -0.88 -0.95 0.42
N SER A 22 -2.11 -1.39 0.70
CA SER A 22 -2.45 -2.37 1.73
C SER A 22 -3.24 -3.51 1.12
N GLY A 23 -2.82 -4.74 1.35
CA GLY A 23 -3.51 -5.93 0.89
C GLY A 23 -3.36 -6.21 -0.61
N PRO A 24 -4.12 -7.18 -1.12
CA PRO A 24 -4.01 -7.61 -2.52
C PRO A 24 -4.45 -6.52 -3.50
N CYS A 25 -3.88 -6.56 -4.69
CA CYS A 25 -4.30 -5.73 -5.82
C CYS A 25 -5.77 -6.01 -6.17
N LYS A 26 -6.54 -4.95 -6.49
CA LYS A 26 -7.97 -5.02 -6.85
C LYS A 26 -8.25 -4.61 -8.31
N LEU A 27 -7.23 -4.51 -9.15
CA LEU A 27 -7.38 -4.04 -10.54
C LEU A 27 -8.04 -5.05 -11.47
N CYS A 28 -8.05 -6.33 -11.10
CA CYS A 28 -8.67 -7.41 -11.86
C CYS A 28 -9.35 -8.40 -10.91
N PRO A 29 -10.37 -9.15 -11.37
CA PRO A 29 -10.98 -10.21 -10.57
C PRO A 29 -10.00 -11.36 -10.24
N SER A 30 -9.08 -11.64 -11.16
CA SER A 30 -8.01 -12.62 -11.00
C SER A 30 -6.77 -12.24 -11.84
N CYS A 31 -5.59 -12.54 -11.30
CA CYS A 31 -4.33 -12.32 -12.01
C CYS A 31 -4.19 -13.28 -13.21
N ALA A 32 -3.55 -12.81 -14.29
CA ALA A 32 -3.26 -13.64 -15.44
C ALA A 32 -1.91 -14.38 -15.25
N PRO A 33 -1.80 -15.67 -15.62
CA PRO A 33 -0.54 -16.42 -15.53
C PRO A 33 0.58 -15.81 -16.40
N GLU A 34 0.24 -15.16 -17.50
CA GLU A 34 1.19 -14.59 -18.45
C GLU A 34 1.82 -13.27 -17.96
N GLY A 35 1.27 -12.69 -16.88
CA GLY A 35 1.74 -11.45 -16.27
C GLY A 35 0.63 -10.49 -15.87
N CYS A 36 1.00 -9.40 -15.19
CA CYS A 36 0.03 -8.38 -14.77
C CYS A 36 -0.60 -7.71 -16.01
N ARG A 37 -1.94 -7.61 -16.04
CA ARG A 37 -2.67 -6.87 -17.09
C ARG A 37 -2.52 -5.34 -16.99
N PHE A 38 -2.07 -4.85 -15.83
CA PHE A 38 -1.96 -3.41 -15.53
C PHE A 38 -0.62 -3.06 -14.85
N PRO A 39 0.53 -3.41 -15.45
CA PRO A 39 1.82 -3.29 -14.77
C PRO A 39 2.16 -1.84 -14.38
N GLY A 40 1.74 -0.85 -15.19
CA GLY A 40 1.95 0.57 -14.88
C GLY A 40 0.95 1.19 -13.89
N LYS A 41 -0.07 0.44 -13.45
CA LYS A 41 -1.06 0.90 -12.45
C LYS A 41 -0.97 0.12 -11.14
N ALA A 42 -0.48 -1.12 -11.20
CA ALA A 42 -0.29 -1.94 -10.01
C ALA A 42 0.75 -1.28 -9.11
N VAL A 43 0.44 -1.19 -7.82
CA VAL A 43 1.38 -0.78 -6.77
C VAL A 43 1.52 -1.93 -5.78
N PRO A 44 2.74 -2.22 -5.30
CA PRO A 44 2.94 -3.27 -4.30
C PRO A 44 2.26 -2.86 -2.99
N ALA A 45 1.86 -3.86 -2.20
CA ALA A 45 1.47 -3.63 -0.81
C ALA A 45 2.71 -3.54 0.08
N MET A 46 2.61 -2.89 1.24
CA MET A 46 3.73 -2.79 2.18
C MET A 46 4.27 -4.18 2.57
N GLU A 47 3.37 -5.07 2.95
CA GLU A 47 3.69 -6.44 3.36
C GLU A 47 4.28 -7.29 2.22
N ALA A 48 3.91 -7.00 0.96
CA ALA A 48 4.45 -7.70 -0.20
C ALA A 48 5.93 -7.36 -0.45
N CYS A 49 6.41 -6.25 0.10
CA CYS A 49 7.81 -5.83 0.04
C CYS A 49 8.59 -6.15 1.32
N GLY A 50 8.03 -6.96 2.23
CA GLY A 50 8.70 -7.35 3.47
C GLY A 50 8.74 -6.26 4.55
N ILE A 51 7.93 -5.21 4.41
CA ILE A 51 7.81 -4.17 5.43
C ILE A 51 6.96 -4.72 6.59
N ASP A 52 7.49 -4.66 7.81
CA ASP A 52 6.70 -4.92 9.02
C ASP A 52 5.71 -3.76 9.24
N VAL A 53 4.48 -3.94 8.75
CA VAL A 53 3.41 -2.95 8.86
C VAL A 53 3.06 -2.67 10.33
N PHE A 54 3.11 -3.67 11.20
CA PHE A 54 2.76 -3.51 12.61
C PHE A 54 3.79 -2.67 13.35
N ALA A 55 5.07 -3.02 13.20
CA ALA A 55 6.16 -2.24 13.79
C ALA A 55 6.20 -0.82 13.24
N THR A 56 6.04 -0.67 11.92
CA THR A 56 6.03 0.65 11.24
C THR A 56 4.90 1.53 11.78
N ALA A 57 3.66 1.04 11.80
CA ALA A 57 2.52 1.81 12.29
C ALA A 57 2.70 2.22 13.77
N ARG A 58 3.13 1.29 14.63
CA ARG A 58 3.39 1.56 16.06
C ARG A 58 4.49 2.59 16.27
N ALA A 59 5.57 2.53 15.48
CA ALA A 59 6.66 3.50 15.55
C ALA A 59 6.21 4.94 15.21
N HIS A 60 5.12 5.07 14.47
CA HIS A 60 4.49 6.36 14.12
C HIS A 60 3.24 6.68 14.97
N GLY A 61 3.06 6.01 16.12
CA GLY A 61 1.96 6.29 17.04
C GLY A 61 0.57 5.90 16.53
N LEU A 62 0.50 5.06 15.49
CA LEU A 62 -0.75 4.54 14.95
C LEU A 62 -1.13 3.25 15.66
N GLU A 63 -2.42 3.12 15.99
CA GLU A 63 -2.94 1.91 16.62
C GLU A 63 -3.09 0.78 15.59
N VAL A 64 -2.55 -0.39 15.91
CA VAL A 64 -2.72 -1.61 15.12
C VAL A 64 -2.63 -2.86 15.99
N HIS A 65 -3.60 -3.75 15.80
CA HIS A 65 -3.71 -5.01 16.51
C HIS A 65 -4.23 -6.12 15.59
N THR A 66 -3.98 -7.37 15.98
CA THR A 66 -4.52 -8.53 15.28
C THR A 66 -6.00 -8.68 15.62
N LEU A 67 -6.84 -8.86 14.61
CA LEU A 67 -8.26 -9.13 14.77
C LEU A 67 -8.47 -10.58 15.21
N ARG A 68 -9.47 -10.83 16.05
CA ARG A 68 -9.80 -12.12 16.65
C ARG A 68 -11.01 -12.79 16.01
N VAL A 69 -11.94 -12.02 15.47
CA VAL A 69 -13.18 -12.49 14.85
C VAL A 69 -13.44 -11.80 13.51
N LEU A 70 -14.25 -12.46 12.69
CA LEU A 70 -14.69 -11.89 11.42
C LEU A 70 -15.65 -10.72 11.67
N GLY A 71 -15.47 -9.64 10.91
CA GLY A 71 -16.31 -8.44 11.00
C GLY A 71 -15.77 -7.33 11.92
N GLU A 72 -14.70 -7.58 12.67
CA GLU A 72 -13.99 -6.49 13.36
C GLU A 72 -13.47 -5.43 12.38
N GLU A 73 -13.48 -4.19 12.84
CA GLU A 73 -12.96 -3.05 12.08
C GLU A 73 -11.49 -3.27 11.73
N ARG A 74 -11.14 -2.95 10.47
CA ARG A 74 -9.81 -3.21 9.92
C ARG A 74 -9.08 -1.90 9.65
N ASN A 75 -7.85 -1.81 10.12
CA ASN A 75 -6.96 -0.72 9.77
C ASN A 75 -6.20 -1.07 8.48
N HIS A 76 -6.18 -0.12 7.54
CA HIS A 76 -5.44 -0.24 6.28
C HIS A 76 -4.37 0.85 6.22
N PHE A 77 -3.11 0.44 6.20
CA PHE A 77 -1.97 1.36 6.11
C PHE A 77 -1.38 1.33 4.71
N GLY A 78 -1.29 2.51 4.09
CA GLY A 78 -0.47 2.74 2.90
C GLY A 78 0.72 3.61 3.27
N LEU A 79 1.80 3.48 2.52
CA LEU A 79 3.03 4.25 2.72
C LEU A 79 3.38 4.98 1.43
N ILE A 80 3.81 6.23 1.53
CA ILE A 80 4.42 6.95 0.41
C ILE A 80 5.82 7.37 0.86
N LEU A 81 6.83 6.89 0.14
CA LEU A 81 8.21 7.32 0.34
C LEU A 81 8.51 8.47 -0.62
N VAL A 82 9.08 9.54 -0.10
CA VAL A 82 9.50 10.72 -0.88
C VAL A 82 10.97 11.04 -0.61
N GLU A 83 11.63 11.68 -1.58
CA GLU A 83 12.96 12.30 -1.45
C GLU A 83 12.86 13.82 -1.50
#